data_AF-A0A7X7UWN7-F1
#
_entry.id   AF-A0A7X7UWN7-F1
#
_cell.length_a   1.000
_cell.length_b   1.000
_cell.length_c   1.000
_cell.angle_alpha   90.00
_cell.angle_beta   90.00
_cell.angle_gamma   90.00
#
_symmetry.space_group_name_H-M   'P 1'
#
loop_
_entity.id
_entity.type
_entity.pdbx_description
1 polymer ?
#
loop_
_entity_poly.entity_id
_entity_poly.type
_entity_poly.pdbx_seq_one_letter_code
_entity_poly.pdbx_strand_id
1 'polypeptide(L)'
;MNLITIILLLPLLAIIIVLFLIPERGLFSFSRKAKRDHERIIVEDSLKHIFDCEHNNEIPSLSSLSKHLSASMEKTRQVLHKLKEIGLIHYKENSFNLTPEGKIYALRVIRIHRLLEKYLADSTGVNEADWHSHAEDREHLISYEEANRLASRMGNPLFDPHGDPIPTAEGKMPEIVNLLLTNLKVNDFAQIAHIEDEPKSVYSAIISLGLSVGMVFRIDKVSLDSIKIESNGIFYDVVKSLSDNISVNLLTETESIVKNLVPLTALKLNENALIYSLSKTLRGEQRRRIMDFGIVPGTKITPVLHSLGKDPTAYSVRNTTIALRKHQANQILVRRIKSDA
;
A
#
# COMPACT_ATOMS: atom_id res chain seq x y z
N MET A 1 -42.58 -4.30 49.45
CA MET A 1 -42.60 -4.81 48.05
C MET A 1 -43.67 -5.89 48.00
N ASN A 2 -44.75 -5.69 47.23
CA ASN A 2 -45.89 -6.63 47.25
C ASN A 2 -45.48 -7.99 46.66
N LEU A 3 -45.99 -9.08 47.23
CA LEU A 3 -45.68 -10.45 46.77
C LEU A 3 -45.94 -10.63 45.26
N ILE A 4 -46.95 -9.94 44.76
CA ILE A 4 -47.37 -9.95 43.35
C ILE A 4 -46.29 -9.34 42.43
N THR A 5 -45.61 -8.26 42.84
CA THR A 5 -44.55 -7.65 42.00
C THR A 5 -43.31 -8.52 41.93
N ILE A 6 -43.00 -9.27 42.99
CA ILE A 6 -41.87 -10.21 43.00
C ILE A 6 -42.14 -11.38 42.03
N ILE A 7 -43.36 -11.92 42.04
CA ILE A 7 -43.77 -13.02 41.17
C ILE A 7 -43.74 -12.62 39.68
N LEU A 8 -44.06 -11.36 39.35
CA LEU A 8 -44.01 -10.84 37.98
C LEU A 8 -42.57 -10.55 37.49
N LEU A 9 -41.66 -10.14 38.37
CA LEU A 9 -40.28 -9.80 38.01
C LEU A 9 -39.35 -11.01 37.91
N LEU A 10 -39.58 -12.06 38.68
CA LEU A 10 -38.80 -13.31 38.65
C LEU A 10 -38.68 -13.96 37.26
N PRO A 11 -39.77 -14.17 36.48
CA PRO A 11 -39.67 -14.76 35.15
C PRO A 11 -38.97 -13.82 34.15
N LEU A 12 -39.15 -12.51 34.27
CA LEU A 12 -38.44 -11.53 33.43
C LEU A 12 -36.92 -11.58 33.70
N LEU A 13 -36.53 -11.64 34.98
CA LEU A 13 -35.14 -11.80 35.38
C LEU A 13 -34.56 -13.14 34.90
N ALA A 14 -35.33 -14.22 34.99
CA ALA A 14 -34.92 -15.53 34.47
C ALA A 14 -34.71 -15.49 32.95
N ILE A 15 -35.57 -14.82 32.18
CA ILE A 15 -35.40 -14.62 30.73
C ILE A 15 -34.14 -13.82 30.42
N ILE A 16 -33.87 -12.74 31.18
CA ILE A 16 -32.64 -11.95 31.03
C ILE A 16 -31.40 -12.80 31.32
N ILE A 17 -31.40 -13.58 32.40
CA ILE A 17 -30.31 -14.48 32.77
C ILE A 17 -30.10 -15.55 31.67
N VAL A 18 -31.17 -16.13 31.15
CA VAL A 18 -31.10 -17.12 30.06
C VAL A 18 -30.52 -16.47 28.81
N LEU A 19 -31.02 -15.31 28.36
CA LEU A 19 -30.47 -14.54 27.23
C LEU A 19 -28.99 -14.16 27.43
N PHE A 20 -28.57 -13.94 28.67
CA PHE A 20 -27.18 -13.66 29.00
C PHE A 20 -26.30 -14.91 28.92
N LEU A 21 -26.83 -16.07 29.36
CA LEU A 21 -26.11 -17.35 29.47
C LEU A 21 -26.24 -18.26 28.23
N ILE A 22 -26.98 -17.87 27.18
CA ILE A 22 -27.07 -18.67 25.94
C ILE A 22 -25.66 -18.94 25.40
N PRO A 23 -25.24 -20.21 25.28
CA PRO A 23 -23.94 -20.56 24.72
C PRO A 23 -23.84 -20.04 23.28
N GLU A 24 -22.70 -19.45 22.94
CA GLU A 24 -22.34 -18.92 21.60
C GLU A 24 -23.17 -17.75 21.03
N ARG A 25 -24.35 -17.45 21.58
CA ARG A 25 -25.23 -16.36 21.08
C ARG A 25 -25.74 -15.39 22.14
N GLY A 26 -25.46 -15.65 23.42
CA GLY A 26 -25.88 -14.77 24.51
C GLY A 26 -25.05 -13.49 24.61
N LEU A 27 -25.60 -12.46 25.26
CA LEU A 27 -24.94 -11.16 25.45
C LEU A 27 -23.58 -11.28 26.17
N PHE A 28 -23.43 -12.24 27.08
CA PHE A 28 -22.16 -12.51 27.75
C PHE A 28 -21.07 -13.03 26.80
N SER A 29 -21.46 -13.92 25.88
CA SER A 29 -20.55 -14.50 24.88
C SER A 29 -20.09 -13.45 23.87
N PHE A 30 -21.00 -12.53 23.50
CA PHE A 30 -20.70 -11.36 22.67
C PHE A 30 -19.70 -10.42 23.34
N SER A 31 -19.94 -10.04 24.61
CA SER A 31 -19.03 -9.17 25.37
C SER A 31 -17.65 -9.79 25.57
N ARG A 32 -17.58 -11.10 25.83
CA ARG A 32 -16.29 -11.82 25.93
C ARG A 32 -15.53 -11.85 24.59
N LYS A 33 -16.25 -12.09 23.48
CA LYS A 33 -15.65 -12.07 22.15
C LYS A 33 -15.11 -10.69 21.81
N ALA A 34 -15.92 -9.64 21.98
CA ALA A 34 -15.51 -8.26 21.74
C ALA A 34 -14.28 -7.86 22.57
N LYS A 35 -14.24 -8.24 23.86
CA LYS A 35 -13.06 -8.00 24.71
C LYS A 35 -11.82 -8.71 24.17
N ARG A 36 -11.94 -9.98 23.78
CA ARG A 36 -10.82 -10.77 23.24
C ARG A 36 -10.30 -10.18 21.93
N ASP A 37 -11.21 -9.76 21.06
CA ASP A 37 -10.86 -9.17 19.76
C ASP A 37 -10.14 -7.83 19.96
N HIS A 38 -10.61 -6.98 20.89
CA HIS A 38 -9.92 -5.74 21.25
C HIS A 38 -8.53 -5.99 21.89
N GLU A 39 -8.41 -6.99 22.75
CA GLU A 39 -7.11 -7.36 23.31
C GLU A 39 -6.12 -7.87 22.25
N ARG A 40 -6.63 -8.54 21.20
CA ARG A 40 -5.81 -9.00 20.08
C ARG A 40 -5.26 -7.83 19.27
N ILE A 41 -6.11 -6.85 18.93
CA ILE A 41 -5.73 -5.62 18.22
C ILE A 41 -4.57 -4.94 18.93
N ILE A 42 -4.72 -4.64 20.23
CA ILE A 42 -3.68 -3.97 21.03
C ILE A 42 -2.35 -4.75 21.01
N VAL A 43 -2.41 -6.08 21.11
CA VAL A 43 -1.21 -6.92 21.06
C VAL A 43 -0.55 -6.84 19.68
N GLU A 44 -1.33 -7.02 18.61
CA GLU A 44 -0.84 -7.01 17.23
C GLU A 44 -0.24 -5.64 16.86
N ASP A 45 -0.92 -4.53 17.19
CA ASP A 45 -0.44 -3.16 16.96
C ASP A 45 0.84 -2.86 17.75
N SER A 46 0.92 -3.31 19.00
CA SER A 46 2.12 -3.14 19.81
C SER A 46 3.31 -3.86 19.19
N LEU A 47 3.10 -5.08 18.67
CA LEU A 47 4.16 -5.86 18.06
C LEU A 47 4.62 -5.26 16.73
N LYS A 48 3.69 -4.74 15.91
CA LYS A 48 4.00 -3.97 14.69
C LYS A 48 4.88 -2.77 15.04
N HIS A 49 4.43 -1.91 15.95
CA HIS A 49 5.18 -0.70 16.35
C HIS A 49 6.59 -1.01 16.87
N ILE A 50 6.72 -2.03 17.74
CA ILE A 50 8.05 -2.42 18.26
C ILE A 50 8.94 -2.96 17.13
N PHE A 51 8.37 -3.76 16.22
CA PHE A 51 9.10 -4.27 15.06
C PHE A 51 9.61 -3.13 14.16
N ASP A 52 8.76 -2.14 13.87
CA ASP A 52 9.11 -1.03 13.00
C ASP A 52 10.24 -0.19 13.58
N CYS A 53 10.20 0.10 14.90
CA CYS A 53 11.31 0.74 15.59
C CYS A 53 12.61 -0.09 15.44
N GLU A 54 12.58 -1.39 15.75
CA GLU A 54 13.77 -2.24 15.65
C GLU A 54 14.31 -2.34 14.21
N HIS A 55 13.42 -2.41 13.22
CA HIS A 55 13.78 -2.48 11.81
C HIS A 55 14.49 -1.21 11.33
N ASN A 56 14.06 -0.06 11.84
CA ASN A 56 14.65 1.25 11.54
C ASN A 56 15.88 1.59 12.40
N ASN A 57 16.39 0.63 13.19
CA ASN A 57 17.48 0.84 14.17
C ASN A 57 17.16 1.89 15.24
N GLU A 58 15.88 2.06 15.56
CA GLU A 58 15.38 2.92 16.62
C GLU A 58 15.11 2.11 17.90
N ILE A 59 15.11 2.80 19.04
CA ILE A 59 14.79 2.18 20.33
C ILE A 59 13.31 2.47 20.64
N PRO A 60 12.44 1.44 20.72
CA PRO A 60 11.04 1.65 21.06
C PRO A 60 10.94 2.21 22.49
N SER A 61 10.14 3.26 22.63
CA SER A 61 9.96 3.96 23.90
C SER A 61 8.50 3.88 24.37
N LEU A 62 8.29 3.93 25.69
CA LEU A 62 6.94 3.93 26.26
C LEU A 62 6.09 5.07 25.70
N SER A 63 6.69 6.25 25.48
CA SER A 63 6.02 7.40 24.88
C SER A 63 5.60 7.13 23.43
N SER A 64 6.51 6.62 22.60
CA SER A 64 6.21 6.29 21.20
C SER A 64 5.05 5.29 21.09
N LEU A 65 5.10 4.20 21.88
CA LEU A 65 4.07 3.17 21.87
C LEU A 65 2.72 3.70 22.40
N SER A 66 2.74 4.52 23.46
CA SER A 66 1.51 5.12 24.00
C SER A 66 0.80 6.02 22.99
N LYS A 67 1.59 6.77 22.20
CA LYS A 67 1.08 7.64 21.14
C LYS A 67 0.51 6.81 19.98
N HIS A 68 1.21 5.76 19.56
CA HIS A 68 0.76 4.84 18.51
C HIS A 68 -0.57 4.18 18.88
N LEU A 69 -0.68 3.61 20.09
CA LEU A 69 -1.90 2.96 20.58
C LEU A 69 -3.01 3.94 20.99
N SER A 70 -2.77 5.26 20.92
CA SER A 70 -3.67 6.28 21.46
C SER A 70 -4.12 5.99 22.91
N ALA A 71 -3.19 5.51 23.74
CA ALA A 71 -3.46 5.00 25.08
C ALA A 71 -2.67 5.75 26.16
N SER A 72 -3.14 5.70 27.42
CA SER A 72 -2.39 6.29 28.53
C SER A 72 -1.07 5.54 28.78
N MET A 73 -0.08 6.23 29.35
CA MET A 73 1.20 5.61 29.75
C MET A 73 0.99 4.41 30.68
N GLU A 74 0.02 4.50 31.59
CA GLU A 74 -0.32 3.41 32.50
C GLU A 74 -0.89 2.21 31.75
N LYS A 75 -1.84 2.44 30.83
CA LYS A 75 -2.41 1.37 30.01
C LYS A 75 -1.34 0.72 29.14
N THR A 76 -0.45 1.51 28.57
CA THR A 76 0.68 1.03 27.76
C THR A 76 1.63 0.15 28.58
N ARG A 77 1.92 0.51 29.84
CA ARG A 77 2.71 -0.37 30.72
C ARG A 77 2.00 -1.70 30.99
N GLN A 78 0.68 -1.70 31.20
CA GLN A 78 -0.09 -2.94 31.38
C GLN A 78 0.02 -3.84 30.14
N VAL A 79 -0.02 -3.26 28.93
CA VAL A 79 0.17 -3.99 27.67
C VAL A 79 1.57 -4.59 27.60
N LEU A 80 2.64 -3.83 27.90
CA LEU A 80 4.01 -4.34 27.93
C LEU A 80 4.19 -5.48 28.94
N HIS A 81 3.60 -5.35 30.13
CA HIS A 81 3.60 -6.44 31.12
C HIS A 81 2.91 -7.70 30.58
N LYS A 82 1.75 -7.56 29.93
CA LYS A 82 1.05 -8.68 29.31
C LYS A 82 1.88 -9.34 28.20
N LEU A 83 2.46 -8.54 27.30
CA LEU A 83 3.33 -9.04 26.22
C LEU A 83 4.53 -9.82 26.76
N LYS A 84 5.12 -9.36 27.88
CA LYS A 84 6.19 -10.08 28.60
C LYS A 84 5.69 -11.40 29.17
N GLU A 85 4.54 -11.42 29.83
CA GLU A 85 3.95 -12.62 30.43
C GLU A 85 3.67 -13.72 29.40
N ILE A 86 3.24 -13.34 28.19
CA ILE A 86 3.02 -14.27 27.07
C ILE A 86 4.27 -14.53 26.23
N GLY A 87 5.43 -14.01 26.63
CA GLY A 87 6.73 -14.32 26.03
C GLY A 87 7.02 -13.69 24.67
N LEU A 88 6.31 -12.61 24.29
CA LEU A 88 6.50 -11.96 22.98
C LEU A 88 7.51 -10.80 23.02
N ILE A 89 7.85 -10.29 24.21
CA ILE A 89 8.87 -9.27 24.38
C ILE A 89 9.80 -9.60 25.55
N HIS A 90 11.05 -9.14 25.47
CA HIS A 90 11.84 -8.92 26.67
C HIS A 90 11.53 -7.51 27.21
N TYR A 91 11.36 -7.39 28.52
CA TYR A 91 11.07 -6.09 29.16
C TYR A 91 11.81 -5.97 30.50
N LYS A 92 12.77 -5.03 30.55
CA LYS A 92 13.67 -4.77 31.68
C LYS A 92 14.00 -3.26 31.76
N GLU A 93 13.96 -2.68 32.96
CA GLU A 93 14.41 -1.30 33.21
C GLU A 93 13.80 -0.25 32.24
N ASN A 94 12.51 -0.36 31.93
CA ASN A 94 11.78 0.46 30.95
C ASN A 94 12.26 0.35 29.47
N SER A 95 13.14 -0.59 29.16
CA SER A 95 13.49 -0.97 27.78
C SER A 95 12.77 -2.28 27.41
N PHE A 96 12.28 -2.36 26.18
CA PHE A 96 11.64 -3.54 25.62
C PHE A 96 12.06 -3.78 24.18
N ASN A 97 12.12 -5.05 23.80
CA ASN A 97 12.37 -5.51 22.43
C ASN A 97 11.65 -6.85 22.18
N LEU A 98 11.47 -7.22 20.92
CA LEU A 98 10.81 -8.45 20.53
C LEU A 98 11.65 -9.67 20.89
N THR A 99 10.98 -10.72 21.38
CA THR A 99 11.54 -12.07 21.35
C THR A 99 11.53 -12.62 19.91
N PRO A 100 12.23 -13.73 19.61
CA PRO A 100 12.09 -14.40 18.32
C PRO A 100 10.63 -14.72 17.97
N GLU A 101 9.84 -15.17 18.95
CA GLU A 101 8.41 -15.46 18.79
C GLU A 101 7.59 -14.19 18.54
N GLY A 102 7.89 -13.10 19.27
CA GLY A 102 7.29 -11.78 19.04
C GLY A 102 7.56 -11.25 17.64
N LYS A 103 8.80 -11.40 17.16
CA LYS A 103 9.20 -11.00 15.81
C LYS A 103 8.48 -11.78 14.73
N ILE A 104 8.36 -13.10 14.89
CA ILE A 104 7.57 -13.94 13.96
C ILE A 104 6.11 -13.48 13.95
N TYR A 105 5.52 -13.17 15.11
CA TYR A 105 4.14 -12.71 15.18
C TYR A 105 4.00 -11.34 14.50
N ALA A 106 4.82 -10.35 14.84
CA ALA A 106 4.80 -9.03 14.20
C ALA A 106 4.83 -9.13 12.67
N LEU A 107 5.76 -9.93 12.13
CA LEU A 107 5.89 -10.17 10.69
C LEU A 107 4.65 -10.82 10.06
N ARG A 108 3.92 -11.67 10.79
CA ARG A 108 2.66 -12.23 10.31
C ARG A 108 1.60 -11.15 10.18
N VAL A 109 1.49 -10.24 11.15
CA VAL A 109 0.51 -9.14 11.11
C VAL A 109 0.86 -8.19 9.97
N ILE A 110 2.14 -7.78 9.85
CA ILE A 110 2.64 -6.94 8.74
C ILE A 110 2.36 -7.60 7.38
N ARG A 111 2.59 -8.91 7.25
CA ARG A 111 2.26 -9.66 6.02
C ARG A 111 0.77 -9.60 5.71
N ILE A 112 -0.11 -9.75 6.70
CA ILE A 112 -1.56 -9.67 6.49
C ILE A 112 -1.95 -8.26 6.02
N HIS A 113 -1.45 -7.22 6.69
CA HIS A 113 -1.68 -5.81 6.33
C HIS A 113 -1.31 -5.53 4.87
N ARG A 114 -0.04 -5.78 4.51
CA ARG A 114 0.47 -5.50 3.16
C ARG A 114 -0.21 -6.33 2.07
N LEU A 115 -0.62 -7.57 2.38
CA LEU A 115 -1.44 -8.38 1.46
C LEU A 115 -2.84 -7.81 1.27
N LEU A 116 -3.45 -7.25 2.32
CA LEU A 116 -4.75 -6.58 2.23
C LEU A 116 -4.67 -5.33 1.38
N GLU A 117 -3.67 -4.48 1.59
CA GLU A 117 -3.45 -3.29 0.77
C GLU A 117 -3.26 -3.67 -0.70
N LYS A 118 -2.44 -4.69 -0.96
CA LYS A 118 -2.21 -5.22 -2.31
C LYS A 118 -3.51 -5.69 -2.95
N TYR A 119 -4.34 -6.43 -2.20
CA TYR A 119 -5.64 -6.88 -2.67
C TYR A 119 -6.60 -5.72 -2.94
N LEU A 120 -6.66 -4.73 -2.03
CA LEU A 120 -7.52 -3.56 -2.17
C LEU A 120 -7.17 -2.78 -3.45
N ALA A 121 -5.87 -2.51 -3.65
CA ALA A 121 -5.34 -1.82 -4.81
C ALA A 121 -5.63 -2.55 -6.13
N ASP A 122 -5.44 -3.88 -6.16
CA ASP A 122 -5.54 -4.64 -7.40
C ASP A 122 -6.96 -5.13 -7.71
N SER A 123 -7.87 -5.21 -6.71
CA SER A 123 -9.12 -5.98 -6.87
C SER A 123 -10.42 -5.25 -6.49
N THR A 124 -10.37 -4.13 -5.75
CA THR A 124 -11.60 -3.56 -5.15
C THR A 124 -11.98 -2.16 -5.63
N GLY A 125 -11.08 -1.46 -6.33
CA GLY A 125 -11.31 -0.09 -6.80
C GLY A 125 -11.32 0.97 -5.69
N VAL A 126 -10.95 0.60 -4.45
CA VAL A 126 -10.71 1.53 -3.34
C VAL A 126 -9.65 2.56 -3.76
N ASN A 127 -9.81 3.80 -3.32
CA ASN A 127 -8.89 4.88 -3.63
C ASN A 127 -7.50 4.60 -3.03
N GLU A 128 -6.45 4.96 -3.76
CA GLU A 128 -5.04 4.82 -3.35
C GLU A 128 -4.74 5.46 -1.99
N ALA A 129 -5.36 6.61 -1.69
CA ALA A 129 -5.19 7.28 -0.40
C ALA A 129 -5.86 6.57 0.79
N ASP A 130 -6.67 5.54 0.55
CA ASP A 130 -7.46 4.85 1.56
C ASP A 130 -7.08 3.36 1.71
N TRP A 131 -6.13 2.83 0.95
CA TRP A 131 -5.72 1.42 1.06
C TRP A 131 -5.25 1.07 2.47
N HIS A 132 -4.34 1.87 3.03
CA HIS A 132 -3.81 1.69 4.38
C HIS A 132 -4.91 1.61 5.44
N SER A 133 -5.78 2.62 5.52
CA SER A 133 -6.85 2.66 6.54
C SER A 133 -7.83 1.50 6.41
N HIS A 134 -8.14 1.06 5.18
CA HIS A 134 -9.01 -0.11 4.97
C HIS A 134 -8.33 -1.43 5.30
N ALA A 135 -6.99 -1.51 5.17
CA ALA A 135 -6.23 -2.69 5.57
C ALA A 135 -6.13 -2.79 7.10
N GLU A 136 -5.85 -1.67 7.78
CA GLU A 136 -5.81 -1.54 9.23
C GLU A 136 -7.12 -2.02 9.89
N ASP A 137 -8.27 -1.58 9.37
CA ASP A 137 -9.60 -2.02 9.86
C ASP A 137 -9.84 -3.54 9.76
N ARG A 138 -9.10 -4.23 8.88
CA ARG A 138 -9.39 -5.61 8.48
C ARG A 138 -8.32 -6.61 8.89
N GLU A 139 -7.08 -6.20 9.13
CA GLU A 139 -5.95 -7.10 9.34
C GLU A 139 -6.17 -8.06 10.53
N HIS A 140 -6.75 -7.55 11.61
CA HIS A 140 -7.02 -8.33 12.83
C HIS A 140 -8.16 -9.34 12.67
N LEU A 141 -8.98 -9.18 11.61
CA LEU A 141 -10.11 -10.07 11.32
C LEU A 141 -9.69 -11.27 10.46
N ILE A 142 -8.51 -11.22 9.85
CA ILE A 142 -8.02 -12.24 8.94
C ILE A 142 -7.08 -13.19 9.66
N SER A 143 -7.30 -14.50 9.48
CA SER A 143 -6.37 -15.51 9.95
C SER A 143 -5.16 -15.61 9.04
N TYR A 144 -4.05 -16.10 9.59
CA TYR A 144 -2.82 -16.30 8.83
C TYR A 144 -3.00 -17.23 7.62
N GLU A 145 -3.85 -18.26 7.76
CA GLU A 145 -4.16 -19.18 6.66
C GLU A 145 -4.96 -18.50 5.54
N GLU A 146 -5.96 -17.69 5.88
CA GLU A 146 -6.73 -16.90 4.92
C GLU A 146 -5.82 -15.93 4.15
N ALA A 147 -4.88 -15.28 4.85
CA ALA A 147 -3.90 -14.40 4.20
C ALA A 147 -2.98 -15.16 3.24
N ASN A 148 -2.54 -16.38 3.57
CA ASN A 148 -1.75 -17.20 2.65
C ASN A 148 -2.54 -17.66 1.42
N ARG A 149 -3.84 -17.96 1.59
CA ARG A 149 -4.74 -18.23 0.45
C ARG A 149 -4.91 -16.98 -0.41
N LEU A 150 -5.03 -15.80 0.20
CA LEU A 150 -5.11 -14.51 -0.50
C LEU A 150 -3.82 -14.24 -1.30
N ALA A 151 -2.65 -14.41 -0.68
CA ALA A 151 -1.35 -14.27 -1.34
C ALA A 151 -1.24 -15.20 -2.56
N SER A 152 -1.62 -16.48 -2.40
CA SER A 152 -1.58 -17.46 -3.48
C SER A 152 -2.47 -17.06 -4.67
N ARG A 153 -3.67 -16.54 -4.41
CA ARG A 153 -4.59 -16.04 -5.45
C ARG A 153 -4.05 -14.83 -6.19
N MET A 154 -3.22 -14.01 -5.54
CA MET A 154 -2.56 -12.85 -6.14
C MET A 154 -1.21 -13.20 -6.80
N GLY A 155 -0.83 -14.48 -6.86
CA GLY A 155 0.43 -14.91 -7.45
C GLY A 155 1.65 -14.70 -6.55
N ASN A 156 1.46 -14.70 -5.22
CA ASN A 156 2.49 -14.49 -4.20
C ASN A 156 3.29 -13.19 -4.42
N PRO A 157 2.63 -12.02 -4.32
CA PRO A 157 3.31 -10.75 -4.49
C PRO A 157 4.41 -10.57 -3.44
N LEU A 158 5.54 -10.00 -3.88
CA LEU A 158 6.70 -9.70 -3.02
C LEU A 158 6.64 -8.31 -2.41
N PHE A 159 5.84 -7.42 -3.00
CA PHE A 159 5.69 -6.04 -2.58
C PHE A 159 4.22 -5.66 -2.58
N ASP A 160 3.89 -4.77 -1.68
CA ASP A 160 2.58 -4.17 -1.53
C ASP A 160 2.35 -3.08 -2.62
N PRO A 161 1.28 -2.28 -2.54
CA PRO A 161 1.05 -1.22 -3.51
C PRO A 161 1.96 0.01 -3.36
N HIS A 162 2.55 0.22 -2.18
CA HIS A 162 3.40 1.33 -1.76
C HIS A 162 4.90 1.08 -2.04
N GLY A 163 5.27 -0.17 -2.37
CA GLY A 163 6.64 -0.61 -2.65
C GLY A 163 7.31 -1.32 -1.46
N ASP A 164 6.53 -1.56 -0.42
CA ASP A 164 6.92 -2.12 0.86
C ASP A 164 6.99 -3.65 0.74
N PRO A 165 8.05 -4.31 1.24
CA PRO A 165 8.23 -5.74 1.02
C PRO A 165 7.22 -6.55 1.83
N ILE A 166 6.59 -7.54 1.22
CA ILE A 166 5.69 -8.45 1.93
C ILE A 166 6.54 -9.55 2.57
N PRO A 167 6.57 -9.68 3.91
CA PRO A 167 7.28 -10.77 4.58
C PRO A 167 6.84 -12.13 4.02
N THR A 168 7.74 -13.10 3.84
CA THR A 168 7.36 -14.44 3.33
C THR A 168 6.53 -15.23 4.34
N ALA A 169 5.99 -16.39 3.94
CA ALA A 169 5.26 -17.26 4.86
C ALA A 169 6.16 -17.80 6.01
N GLU A 170 7.47 -17.81 5.81
CA GLU A 170 8.47 -18.20 6.80
C GLU A 170 8.94 -17.01 7.66
N GLY A 171 8.40 -15.81 7.45
CA GLY A 171 8.79 -14.61 8.18
C GLY A 171 10.14 -14.05 7.74
N LYS A 172 10.52 -14.21 6.47
CA LYS A 172 11.70 -13.55 5.90
C LYS A 172 11.31 -12.23 5.24
N MET A 173 12.07 -11.18 5.48
CA MET A 173 11.91 -9.91 4.79
C MET A 173 12.73 -9.93 3.48
N PRO A 174 12.12 -9.66 2.32
CA PRO A 174 12.86 -9.31 1.12
C PRO A 174 13.82 -8.13 1.37
N GLU A 175 15.00 -8.15 0.74
CA GLU A 175 15.92 -7.03 0.80
C GLU A 175 15.39 -5.86 -0.04
N ILE A 176 15.55 -4.64 0.46
CA ILE A 176 15.15 -3.39 -0.19
C ILE A 176 16.38 -2.50 -0.36
N VAL A 177 16.40 -1.73 -1.44
CA VAL A 177 17.37 -0.66 -1.65
C VAL A 177 16.74 0.66 -1.17
N ASN A 178 17.33 1.26 -0.15
CA ASN A 178 16.80 2.47 0.51
C ASN A 178 17.49 3.75 0.03
N LEU A 179 17.68 3.92 -1.29
CA LEU A 179 18.23 5.15 -1.81
C LEU A 179 17.11 6.20 -1.87
N LEU A 180 17.22 7.29 -1.12
CA LEU A 180 16.25 8.38 -1.16
C LEU A 180 16.35 9.18 -2.46
N LEU A 181 15.21 9.69 -2.95
CA LEU A 181 15.14 10.62 -4.09
C LEU A 181 16.08 11.82 -3.90
N THR A 182 16.25 12.26 -2.66
CA THR A 182 17.09 13.40 -2.30
C THR A 182 18.58 13.17 -2.45
N ASN A 183 19.01 11.92 -2.62
CA ASN A 183 20.41 11.57 -2.82
C ASN A 183 20.79 11.51 -4.31
N LEU A 184 19.82 11.67 -5.22
CA LEU A 184 20.06 11.67 -6.66
C LEU A 184 20.66 12.99 -7.15
N LYS A 185 21.45 12.90 -8.22
CA LYS A 185 22.12 14.02 -8.89
C LYS A 185 21.44 14.33 -10.22
N VAL A 186 21.68 15.54 -10.73
CA VAL A 186 21.19 15.95 -12.06
C VAL A 186 21.65 14.94 -13.12
N ASN A 187 20.71 14.55 -13.99
CA ASN A 187 20.82 13.51 -15.02
C ASN A 187 20.81 12.06 -14.53
N ASP A 188 20.68 11.78 -13.22
CA ASP A 188 20.44 10.40 -12.78
C ASP A 188 19.10 9.90 -13.31
N PHE A 189 19.09 8.65 -13.77
CA PHE A 189 17.88 7.91 -14.10
C PHE A 189 17.53 6.98 -12.95
N ALA A 190 16.27 7.00 -12.53
CA ALA A 190 15.82 6.17 -11.44
C ALA A 190 14.36 5.74 -11.62
N GLN A 191 13.97 4.72 -10.86
CA GLN A 191 12.60 4.28 -10.71
C GLN A 191 12.16 4.48 -9.26
N ILE A 192 10.96 5.03 -9.04
CA ILE A 192 10.36 5.06 -7.70
C ILE A 192 10.17 3.62 -7.22
N ALA A 193 10.84 3.26 -6.14
CA ALA A 193 10.83 1.93 -5.56
C ALA A 193 9.79 1.82 -4.44
N HIS A 194 9.75 2.83 -3.56
CA HIS A 194 8.87 2.90 -2.40
C HIS A 194 8.42 4.34 -2.15
N ILE A 195 7.19 4.51 -1.64
CA ILE A 195 6.65 5.78 -1.18
C ILE A 195 6.06 5.52 0.22
N GLU A 196 6.52 6.27 1.23
CA GLU A 196 5.96 6.17 2.58
C GLU A 196 4.47 6.52 2.58
N ASP A 197 3.65 5.66 3.17
CA ASP A 197 2.20 5.79 3.30
C ASP A 197 1.79 6.70 4.46
N GLU A 198 2.67 6.89 5.46
CA GLU A 198 2.46 7.77 6.61
C GLU A 198 3.49 8.92 6.67
N PRO A 199 3.07 10.16 7.00
CA PRO A 199 1.69 10.55 7.34
C PRO A 199 0.78 10.63 6.10
N LYS A 200 -0.49 10.23 6.22
CA LYS A 200 -1.48 10.23 5.13
C LYS A 200 -1.54 11.52 4.30
N SER A 201 -1.31 12.68 4.92
CA SER A 201 -1.30 13.98 4.23
C SER A 201 -0.12 14.13 3.25
N VAL A 202 1.06 13.62 3.61
CA VAL A 202 2.26 13.59 2.77
C VAL A 202 2.05 12.62 1.61
N TYR A 203 1.60 11.40 1.91
CA TYR A 203 1.28 10.40 0.89
C TYR A 203 0.27 10.93 -0.13
N SER A 204 -0.85 11.50 0.35
CA SER A 204 -1.89 12.09 -0.51
C SER A 204 -1.35 13.21 -1.41
N ALA A 205 -0.41 14.02 -0.91
CA ALA A 205 0.23 15.06 -1.70
C ALA A 205 1.12 14.48 -2.82
N ILE A 206 1.89 13.42 -2.53
CA ILE A 206 2.72 12.71 -3.51
C ILE A 206 1.84 12.11 -4.63
N ILE A 207 0.74 11.44 -4.26
CA ILE A 207 -0.19 10.86 -5.23
C ILE A 207 -0.89 11.95 -6.05
N SER A 208 -1.24 13.09 -5.43
CA SER A 208 -1.84 14.23 -6.14
C SER A 208 -0.91 14.88 -7.17
N LEU A 209 0.41 14.78 -6.97
CA LEU A 209 1.40 15.16 -8.00
C LEU A 209 1.44 14.17 -9.17
N GLY A 210 0.82 12.99 -9.04
CA GLY A 210 0.85 11.92 -10.04
C GLY A 210 2.09 11.03 -9.95
N LEU A 211 2.82 11.09 -8.84
CA LEU A 211 3.95 10.20 -8.55
C LEU A 211 3.42 8.86 -8.05
N SER A 212 4.09 7.79 -8.43
CA SER A 212 3.66 6.43 -8.08
C SER A 212 4.80 5.43 -8.14
N VAL A 213 4.68 4.36 -7.39
CA VAL A 213 5.64 3.26 -7.38
C VAL A 213 5.81 2.68 -8.79
N GLY A 214 7.06 2.51 -9.20
CA GLY A 214 7.46 2.03 -10.53
C GLY A 214 7.57 3.12 -11.59
N MET A 215 7.23 4.38 -11.28
CA MET A 215 7.47 5.50 -12.19
C MET A 215 8.97 5.64 -12.46
N VAL A 216 9.34 5.70 -13.74
CA VAL A 216 10.72 5.93 -14.19
C VAL A 216 10.88 7.39 -14.54
N PHE A 217 11.94 8.02 -14.06
CA PHE A 217 12.19 9.43 -14.27
C PHE A 217 13.69 9.73 -14.40
N ARG A 218 13.99 10.93 -14.88
CA ARG A 218 15.30 11.56 -14.89
C ARG A 218 15.29 12.77 -13.95
N ILE A 219 16.38 13.00 -13.22
CA ILE A 219 16.54 14.28 -12.51
C ILE A 219 16.87 15.39 -13.51
N ASP A 220 15.98 16.39 -13.60
CA ASP A 220 16.19 17.56 -14.44
C ASP A 220 16.98 18.64 -13.70
N LYS A 221 16.58 18.93 -12.46
CA LYS A 221 17.22 19.95 -11.63
C LYS A 221 17.11 19.60 -10.14
N VAL A 222 18.17 19.84 -9.39
CA VAL A 222 18.18 19.76 -7.92
C VAL A 222 18.38 21.17 -7.37
N SER A 223 17.49 21.60 -6.49
CA SER A 223 17.57 22.86 -5.75
C SER A 223 17.54 22.59 -4.24
N LEU A 224 17.70 23.61 -3.41
CA LEU A 224 17.64 23.45 -1.95
C LEU A 224 16.26 22.98 -1.46
N ASP A 225 15.19 23.55 -2.02
CA ASP A 225 13.82 23.33 -1.54
C ASP A 225 13.01 22.34 -2.39
N SER A 226 13.48 22.00 -3.59
CA SER A 226 12.78 21.11 -4.51
C SER A 226 13.70 20.37 -5.47
N ILE A 227 13.20 19.21 -5.91
CA ILE A 227 13.79 18.37 -6.95
C ILE A 227 12.82 18.33 -8.12
N LYS A 228 13.29 18.78 -9.28
CA LYS A 228 12.53 18.71 -10.52
C LYS A 228 12.88 17.41 -11.24
N ILE A 229 11.89 16.56 -11.41
CA ILE A 229 12.03 15.29 -12.14
C ILE A 229 11.27 15.35 -13.45
N GLU A 230 11.80 14.68 -14.47
CA GLU A 230 11.16 14.51 -15.76
C GLU A 230 10.79 13.04 -15.94
N SER A 231 9.51 12.76 -16.17
CA SER A 231 9.03 11.44 -16.54
C SER A 231 8.14 11.57 -17.76
N ASN A 232 8.56 10.95 -18.87
CA ASN A 232 7.83 10.92 -20.13
C ASN A 232 7.53 12.34 -20.66
N GLY A 233 8.50 13.24 -20.59
CA GLY A 233 8.35 14.64 -21.02
C GLY A 233 7.44 15.51 -20.14
N ILE A 234 6.91 14.96 -19.04
CA ILE A 234 6.20 15.73 -18.02
C ILE A 234 7.18 16.03 -16.90
N PHE A 235 7.20 17.30 -16.47
CA PHE A 235 8.01 17.74 -15.35
C PHE A 235 7.17 17.78 -14.08
N TYR A 236 7.76 17.31 -12.99
CA TYR A 236 7.19 17.32 -11.65
C TYR A 236 8.15 18.06 -10.74
N ASP A 237 7.66 19.10 -10.07
CA ASP A 237 8.41 19.81 -9.03
C ASP A 237 8.06 19.21 -7.68
N VAL A 238 8.98 18.42 -7.12
CA VAL A 238 8.80 17.70 -5.86
C VAL A 238 9.50 18.47 -4.75
N VAL A 239 8.75 19.02 -3.80
CA VAL A 239 9.34 19.74 -2.67
C VAL A 239 10.14 18.78 -1.77
N LYS A 240 11.13 19.30 -1.06
CA LYS A 240 12.06 18.52 -0.24
C LYS A 240 11.33 17.64 0.79
N SER A 241 10.34 18.18 1.49
CA SER A 241 9.55 17.45 2.48
C SER A 241 8.79 16.25 1.93
N LEU A 242 8.45 16.24 0.64
CA LEU A 242 7.86 15.06 -0.02
C LEU A 242 8.95 14.11 -0.52
N SER A 243 10.10 14.66 -0.94
CA SER A 243 11.20 13.87 -1.51
C SER A 243 11.86 12.94 -0.48
N ASP A 244 11.86 13.32 0.80
CA ASP A 244 12.38 12.49 1.90
C ASP A 244 11.52 11.23 2.17
N ASN A 245 10.31 11.15 1.58
CA ASN A 245 9.37 10.04 1.71
C ASN A 245 9.33 9.16 0.44
N ILE A 246 10.30 9.32 -0.46
CA ILE A 246 10.37 8.59 -1.74
C ILE A 246 11.72 7.90 -1.85
N SER A 247 11.70 6.57 -1.88
CA SER A 247 12.88 5.74 -2.16
C SER A 247 12.88 5.26 -3.60
N VAL A 248 14.08 5.09 -4.17
CA VAL A 248 14.30 4.90 -5.60
C VAL A 248 15.34 3.82 -5.89
N ASN A 249 15.25 3.22 -7.07
CA ASN A 249 16.29 2.37 -7.64
C ASN A 249 16.99 3.11 -8.78
N LEU A 250 18.31 3.25 -8.71
CA LEU A 250 19.12 3.79 -9.82
C LEU A 250 19.06 2.85 -11.03
N LEU A 251 18.94 3.43 -12.23
CA LEU A 251 18.91 2.70 -13.49
C LEU A 251 20.16 3.02 -14.32
N THR A 252 21.07 2.05 -14.43
CA THR A 252 22.40 2.25 -15.02
C THR A 252 22.41 2.20 -16.56
N GLU A 253 21.40 1.61 -17.22
CA GLU A 253 21.43 1.30 -18.67
C GLU A 253 20.51 2.20 -19.54
N THR A 254 19.93 3.26 -18.99
CA THR A 254 18.72 3.89 -19.57
C THR A 254 18.96 5.10 -20.49
N GLU A 255 20.17 5.66 -20.60
CA GLU A 255 20.42 6.89 -21.38
C GLU A 255 19.93 6.82 -22.84
N SER A 256 20.05 5.66 -23.51
CA SER A 256 19.60 5.48 -24.89
C SER A 256 18.12 5.12 -25.02
N ILE A 257 17.50 4.53 -23.99
CA ILE A 257 16.13 4.03 -24.05
C ILE A 257 15.15 5.16 -23.70
N VAL A 258 15.42 5.95 -22.66
CA VAL A 258 14.49 6.99 -22.17
C VAL A 258 14.34 8.15 -23.14
N LYS A 259 15.38 8.50 -23.91
CA LYS A 259 15.30 9.60 -24.91
C LYS A 259 14.20 9.43 -25.96
N ASN A 260 13.77 8.19 -26.23
CA ASN A 260 12.77 7.90 -27.25
C ASN A 260 11.42 7.41 -26.68
N LEU A 261 11.25 7.45 -25.36
CA LEU A 261 10.01 7.08 -24.69
C LEU A 261 9.17 8.32 -24.41
N VAL A 262 7.92 8.27 -24.86
CA VAL A 262 6.94 9.33 -24.63
C VAL A 262 5.61 8.72 -24.17
N PRO A 263 4.73 9.47 -23.49
CA PRO A 263 3.38 9.03 -23.22
C PRO A 263 2.64 8.84 -24.55
N LEU A 264 1.67 7.94 -24.58
CA LEU A 264 0.86 7.69 -25.77
C LEU A 264 0.12 8.96 -26.26
N THR A 265 -0.19 9.89 -25.35
CA THR A 265 -0.82 11.19 -25.67
C THR A 265 0.11 12.17 -26.38
N ALA A 266 1.42 11.96 -26.36
CA ALA A 266 2.40 12.80 -27.03
C ALA A 266 2.60 12.43 -28.52
N LEU A 267 1.94 11.37 -29.00
CA LEU A 267 1.94 11.01 -30.41
C LEU A 267 1.03 11.96 -31.21
N LYS A 268 1.50 12.34 -32.40
CA LYS A 268 0.67 13.03 -33.41
C LYS A 268 -0.21 12.03 -34.14
N LEU A 269 -1.32 12.51 -34.71
CA LEU A 269 -2.21 11.68 -35.52
C LEU A 269 -1.42 10.94 -36.62
N ASN A 270 -1.69 9.66 -36.79
CA ASN A 270 -1.01 8.74 -37.71
C ASN A 270 0.48 8.46 -37.41
N GLU A 271 1.00 8.92 -36.29
CA GLU A 271 2.37 8.59 -35.85
C GLU A 271 2.44 7.17 -35.28
N ASN A 272 3.33 6.35 -35.82
CA ASN A 272 3.48 4.96 -35.38
C ASN A 272 4.43 4.86 -34.18
N ALA A 273 4.02 4.12 -33.16
CA ALA A 273 4.87 3.80 -32.02
C ALA A 273 4.71 2.34 -31.58
N LEU A 274 5.69 1.84 -30.82
CA LEU A 274 5.60 0.55 -30.13
C LEU A 274 5.29 0.80 -28.66
N ILE A 275 4.32 0.09 -28.11
CA ILE A 275 4.08 0.09 -26.67
C ILE A 275 5.33 -0.45 -25.98
N TYR A 276 5.86 0.31 -25.03
CA TYR A 276 7.05 -0.06 -24.26
C TYR A 276 6.64 -0.61 -22.90
N SER A 277 5.83 0.13 -22.16
CA SER A 277 5.36 -0.29 -20.84
C SER A 277 4.01 0.33 -20.50
N LEU A 278 3.30 -0.32 -19.58
CA LEU A 278 2.11 0.22 -18.94
C LEU A 278 2.50 0.67 -17.54
N SER A 279 2.07 1.87 -17.13
CA SER A 279 2.26 2.37 -15.78
C SER A 279 1.83 1.34 -14.75
N LYS A 280 2.54 1.26 -13.62
CA LYS A 280 2.12 0.42 -12.49
C LYS A 280 0.87 0.96 -11.79
N THR A 281 0.44 2.18 -12.07
CA THR A 281 -0.86 2.73 -11.59
C THR A 281 -2.05 2.18 -12.36
N LEU A 282 -1.86 1.68 -13.59
CA LEU A 282 -2.85 0.85 -14.26
C LEU A 282 -2.85 -0.51 -13.58
N ARG A 283 -3.80 -0.71 -12.65
CA ARG A 283 -3.97 -1.91 -11.82
C ARG A 283 -5.31 -2.60 -12.07
N GLY A 284 -5.41 -3.84 -11.61
CA GLY A 284 -6.64 -4.61 -11.59
C GLY A 284 -7.37 -4.72 -12.93
N GLU A 285 -8.69 -4.56 -12.86
CA GLU A 285 -9.62 -4.59 -14.01
C GLU A 285 -9.21 -3.61 -15.13
N GLN A 286 -8.75 -2.40 -14.78
CA GLN A 286 -8.35 -1.41 -15.79
C GLN A 286 -7.14 -1.90 -16.59
N ARG A 287 -6.13 -2.44 -15.91
CA ARG A 287 -4.95 -3.02 -16.55
C ARG A 287 -5.33 -4.20 -17.43
N ARG A 288 -6.16 -5.11 -16.92
CA ARG A 288 -6.62 -6.30 -17.63
C ARG A 288 -7.33 -5.91 -18.92
N ARG A 289 -8.29 -4.97 -18.86
CA ARG A 289 -8.99 -4.46 -20.05
C ARG A 289 -8.06 -3.84 -21.09
N ILE A 290 -7.10 -3.01 -20.65
CA ILE A 290 -6.10 -2.42 -21.56
C ILE A 290 -5.28 -3.52 -22.25
N MET A 291 -4.85 -4.55 -21.51
CA MET A 291 -4.12 -5.68 -22.07
C MET A 291 -4.98 -6.54 -23.00
N ASP A 292 -6.26 -6.76 -22.66
CA ASP A 292 -7.22 -7.50 -23.49
C ASP A 292 -7.50 -6.79 -24.82
N PHE A 293 -7.43 -5.45 -24.83
CA PHE A 293 -7.45 -4.63 -26.04
C PHE A 293 -6.16 -4.72 -26.87
N GLY A 294 -5.20 -5.56 -26.48
CA GLY A 294 -3.94 -5.76 -27.19
C GLY A 294 -2.89 -4.69 -26.90
N ILE A 295 -3.13 -3.81 -25.92
CA ILE A 295 -2.18 -2.79 -25.50
C ILE A 295 -1.17 -3.44 -24.55
N VAL A 296 -0.20 -4.14 -25.13
CA VAL A 296 0.88 -4.84 -24.42
C VAL A 296 2.24 -4.45 -24.98
N PRO A 297 3.31 -4.49 -24.17
CA PRO A 297 4.68 -4.22 -24.63
C PRO A 297 5.02 -4.93 -25.94
N GLY A 298 5.67 -4.22 -26.85
CA GLY A 298 6.04 -4.66 -28.20
C GLY A 298 4.94 -4.49 -29.27
N THR A 299 3.72 -4.12 -28.90
CA THR A 299 2.63 -3.97 -29.88
C THR A 299 2.64 -2.60 -30.54
N LYS A 300 2.45 -2.54 -31.87
CA LYS A 300 2.31 -1.29 -32.63
C LYS A 300 0.98 -0.60 -32.30
N ILE A 301 1.05 0.71 -32.04
CA ILE A 301 -0.09 1.57 -31.76
C ILE A 301 0.02 2.88 -32.53
N THR A 302 -1.13 3.36 -33.03
CA THR A 302 -1.21 4.59 -33.84
C THR A 302 -2.47 5.37 -33.48
N PRO A 303 -2.41 6.65 -33.09
CA PRO A 303 -3.60 7.48 -32.92
C PRO A 303 -4.23 7.76 -34.29
N VAL A 304 -5.52 7.47 -34.44
CA VAL A 304 -6.25 7.57 -35.72
C VAL A 304 -7.31 8.67 -35.72
N LEU A 305 -7.88 9.02 -34.56
CA LEU A 305 -8.91 10.06 -34.47
C LEU A 305 -8.92 10.74 -33.10
N HIS A 306 -9.13 12.05 -33.07
CA HIS A 306 -9.47 12.78 -31.85
C HIS A 306 -10.96 13.12 -31.84
N SER A 307 -11.63 12.96 -30.70
CA SER A 307 -12.98 13.51 -30.51
C SER A 307 -12.97 15.05 -30.58
N LEU A 308 -14.14 15.66 -30.81
CA LEU A 308 -14.31 17.12 -30.93
C LEU A 308 -13.74 17.91 -29.73
N GLY A 309 -13.63 17.30 -28.55
CA GLY A 309 -12.98 17.85 -27.34
C GLY A 309 -11.56 17.36 -27.05
N LYS A 310 -10.89 16.65 -27.98
CA LYS A 310 -9.56 16.00 -27.82
C LYS A 310 -9.46 14.94 -26.70
N ASP A 311 -10.60 14.50 -26.17
CA ASP A 311 -10.72 13.39 -25.23
C ASP A 311 -12.09 12.71 -25.44
N PRO A 312 -12.17 11.38 -25.67
CA PRO A 312 -11.07 10.43 -25.85
C PRO A 312 -10.36 10.55 -27.22
N THR A 313 -9.21 9.88 -27.33
CA THR A 313 -8.49 9.67 -28.60
C THR A 313 -8.63 8.20 -29.00
N ALA A 314 -8.93 7.95 -30.28
CA ALA A 314 -9.00 6.61 -30.84
C ALA A 314 -7.63 6.16 -31.34
N TYR A 315 -7.24 4.94 -31.01
CA TYR A 315 -5.97 4.33 -31.34
C TYR A 315 -6.20 3.02 -32.10
N SER A 316 -5.50 2.84 -33.21
CA SER A 316 -5.42 1.56 -33.92
C SER A 316 -4.36 0.67 -33.27
N VAL A 317 -4.76 -0.54 -32.88
CA VAL A 317 -3.94 -1.58 -32.23
C VAL A 317 -4.42 -2.93 -32.72
N ARG A 318 -3.53 -3.81 -33.22
CA ARG A 318 -3.87 -5.19 -33.65
C ARG A 318 -5.16 -5.31 -34.49
N ASN A 319 -5.31 -4.46 -35.51
CA ASN A 319 -6.46 -4.41 -36.41
C ASN A 319 -7.81 -4.04 -35.75
N THR A 320 -7.78 -3.50 -34.53
CA THR A 320 -8.95 -2.91 -33.87
C THR A 320 -8.69 -1.43 -33.54
N THR A 321 -9.77 -0.68 -33.32
CA THR A 321 -9.71 0.72 -32.93
C THR A 321 -10.30 0.87 -31.52
N ILE A 322 -9.50 1.36 -30.58
CA ILE A 322 -9.90 1.55 -29.18
C ILE A 322 -9.84 3.03 -28.82
N ALA A 323 -10.89 3.54 -28.19
CA ALA A 323 -10.90 4.89 -27.63
C ALA A 323 -10.35 4.87 -26.19
N LEU A 324 -9.29 5.64 -25.94
CA LEU A 324 -8.73 5.82 -24.60
C LEU A 324 -8.91 7.27 -24.16
N ARG A 325 -9.29 7.45 -22.89
CA ARG A 325 -9.28 8.78 -22.29
C ARG A 325 -7.86 9.28 -22.09
N LYS A 326 -7.66 10.59 -22.09
CA LYS A 326 -6.35 11.23 -21.92
C LYS A 326 -5.61 10.75 -20.67
N HIS A 327 -6.31 10.57 -19.56
CA HIS A 327 -5.74 10.03 -18.33
C HIS A 327 -5.18 8.60 -18.51
N GLN A 328 -5.92 7.73 -19.21
CA GLN A 328 -5.49 6.34 -19.46
C GLN A 328 -4.33 6.30 -20.45
N ALA A 329 -4.39 7.10 -21.52
CA ALA A 329 -3.32 7.18 -22.51
C ALA A 329 -2.01 7.75 -21.92
N ASN A 330 -2.09 8.70 -20.97
CA ASN A 330 -0.91 9.21 -20.25
C ASN A 330 -0.17 8.11 -19.46
N GLN A 331 -0.85 7.04 -19.10
CA GLN A 331 -0.29 5.92 -18.32
C GLN A 331 0.32 4.83 -19.21
N ILE A 332 0.36 5.01 -20.54
CA ILE A 332 0.95 4.07 -21.50
C ILE A 332 2.17 4.72 -22.12
N LEU A 333 3.33 4.06 -22.00
CA LEU A 333 4.57 4.53 -22.59
C LEU A 333 4.82 3.84 -23.92
N VAL A 334 5.22 4.65 -24.89
CA VAL A 334 5.50 4.21 -26.24
C VAL A 334 6.87 4.67 -26.69
N ARG A 335 7.53 3.83 -27.48
CA ARG A 335 8.74 4.16 -28.21
C ARG A 335 8.36 4.54 -29.64
N ARG A 336 8.67 5.76 -30.05
CA ARG A 336 8.46 6.20 -31.44
C ARG A 336 9.21 5.27 -32.40
N ILE A 337 8.54 4.84 -33.46
CA ILE A 337 9.19 4.14 -34.57
C ILE A 337 9.64 5.25 -35.52
N LYS A 338 10.94 5.35 -35.82
CA LYS A 338 11.38 6.21 -36.91
C LYS A 338 10.71 5.68 -38.18
N SER A 339 9.92 6.52 -38.85
CA SER A 339 9.45 6.23 -40.20
C SER A 339 10.69 6.01 -41.06
N ASP A 340 10.92 4.76 -41.48
CA ASP A 340 11.79 4.51 -42.62
C ASP A 340 11.24 5.34 -43.79
N ALA A 341 12.14 6.15 -44.37
CA ALA A 341 11.85 7.15 -45.39
C ALA A 341 11.28 6.54 -46.68
#